data_AF-A0A936B4N8-F1
#
_entry.id   AF-A0A936B4N8-F1
#
_cell.length_a   1.000
_cell.length_b   1.000
_cell.length_c   1.000
_cell.angle_alpha   90.00
_cell.angle_beta   90.00
_cell.angle_gamma   90.00
#
_symmetry.space_group_name_H-M   'P 1'
#
loop_
_entity.id
_entity.type
_entity.pdbx_description
1 polymer ?
#
loop_
_entity_poly.entity_id
_entity_poly.type
_entity_poly.pdbx_seq_one_letter_code
_entity_poly.pdbx_strand_id
1 'polypeptide(L)'
;MSNQPNSTLKGILIFAGTYVATLVGTAVVSLIVMLVLSPQSCADYGDALLVLWGVVGVLHLVSTAVLGVFAWRVAQSVLGRLGMVGAYALLMLITYLFFAFTVLVGFNC
;
A
#
# COMPACT_ATOMS: atom_id res chain seq x y z
N MET A 1 -4.06 37.95 -0.74
CA MET A 1 -4.28 36.50 -0.52
C MET A 1 -4.06 35.80 -1.85
N SER A 2 -2.89 35.19 -2.02
CA SER A 2 -2.46 34.60 -3.30
C SER A 2 -3.05 33.20 -3.47
N ASN A 3 -3.69 32.97 -4.61
CA ASN A 3 -4.25 31.70 -5.05
C ASN A 3 -3.18 30.60 -4.99
N GLN A 4 -3.30 29.66 -4.05
CA GLN A 4 -2.46 28.47 -3.94
C GLN A 4 -3.16 27.15 -4.38
N PRO A 5 -3.94 27.08 -5.48
CA PRO A 5 -4.57 25.82 -5.90
C PRO A 5 -3.56 24.76 -6.37
N ASN A 6 -2.32 25.15 -6.69
CA ASN A 6 -1.36 24.28 -7.36
C ASN A 6 -0.60 23.32 -6.43
N SER A 7 -0.41 23.65 -5.15
CA SER A 7 0.32 22.79 -4.19
C SER A 7 -0.58 21.67 -3.66
N THR A 8 -1.82 21.99 -3.29
CA THR A 8 -2.80 21.01 -2.81
C THR A 8 -3.15 19.99 -3.88
N LEU A 9 -3.40 20.44 -5.13
CA LEU A 9 -3.68 19.54 -6.25
C LEU A 9 -2.52 18.58 -6.51
N LYS A 10 -1.26 19.07 -6.48
CA LYS A 10 -0.07 18.23 -6.61
C LYS A 10 0.04 17.19 -5.49
N GLY A 11 -0.24 17.59 -4.25
CA GLY A 11 -0.26 16.67 -3.11
C GLY A 11 -1.27 15.54 -3.29
N ILE A 12 -2.50 15.88 -3.73
CA ILE A 12 -3.56 14.90 -4.01
C ILE A 12 -3.16 13.96 -5.15
N LEU A 13 -2.60 14.48 -6.24
CA LEU A 13 -2.18 13.65 -7.38
C LEU A 13 -1.05 12.69 -7.00
N ILE A 14 -0.09 13.12 -6.20
CA ILE A 14 0.99 12.25 -5.71
C ILE A 14 0.42 11.18 -4.77
N PHE A 15 -0.47 11.57 -3.85
CA PHE A 15 -1.14 10.64 -2.94
C PHE A 15 -1.90 9.55 -3.72
N ALA A 16 -2.77 9.97 -4.63
CA ALA A 16 -3.59 9.07 -5.44
C ALA A 16 -2.73 8.20 -6.37
N GLY A 17 -1.74 8.79 -7.04
CA GLY A 17 -0.83 8.07 -7.93
C GLY A 17 -0.02 7.00 -7.19
N THR A 18 0.53 7.34 -6.01
CA THR A 18 1.30 6.39 -5.19
C THR A 18 0.39 5.27 -4.67
N TYR A 19 -0.83 5.60 -4.24
CA TYR A 19 -1.82 4.62 -3.82
C TYR A 19 -2.18 3.62 -4.94
N VAL A 20 -2.56 4.12 -6.11
CA VAL A 20 -2.94 3.28 -7.25
C VAL A 20 -1.76 2.42 -7.70
N ALA A 21 -0.56 3.00 -7.80
CA ALA A 21 0.65 2.23 -8.13
C ALA A 21 0.90 1.09 -7.14
N THR A 22 0.64 1.32 -5.85
CA THR A 22 0.83 0.28 -4.83
C THR A 22 -0.24 -0.80 -4.90
N LEU A 23 -1.49 -0.45 -5.20
CA LEU A 23 -2.55 -1.44 -5.42
C LEU A 23 -2.23 -2.34 -6.63
N VAL A 24 -1.81 -1.74 -7.74
CA VAL A 24 -1.40 -2.50 -8.95
C VAL A 24 -0.18 -3.37 -8.63
N GLY A 25 0.83 -2.83 -7.95
CA GLY A 25 2.01 -3.59 -7.52
C GLY A 25 1.64 -4.76 -6.60
N THR A 26 0.71 -4.54 -5.67
CA THR A 26 0.19 -5.57 -4.76
C THR A 26 -0.48 -6.70 -5.54
N ALA A 27 -1.35 -6.36 -6.50
CA ALA A 27 -2.01 -7.36 -7.34
C ALA A 27 -1.01 -8.16 -8.18
N VAL A 28 -0.06 -7.50 -8.84
CA VAL A 28 0.96 -8.15 -9.67
C VAL A 28 1.85 -9.06 -8.84
N VAL A 29 2.36 -8.57 -7.71
CA VAL A 29 3.19 -9.38 -6.80
C VAL A 29 2.41 -10.56 -6.25
N SER A 30 1.13 -10.37 -5.91
CA SER A 30 0.29 -11.47 -5.41
C SER A 30 0.14 -12.58 -6.45
N LEU A 31 -0.08 -12.21 -7.71
CA LEU A 31 -0.11 -13.18 -8.82
C LEU A 31 1.22 -13.90 -8.98
N ILE A 32 2.34 -13.20 -8.92
CA ILE A 32 3.68 -13.80 -9.03
C ILE A 32 3.92 -14.80 -7.90
N VAL A 33 3.61 -14.44 -6.64
CA VAL A 33 3.79 -15.33 -5.48
C VAL A 33 2.97 -16.61 -5.66
N MET A 34 1.71 -16.50 -6.09
CA MET A 34 0.86 -17.67 -6.34
C MET A 34 1.38 -18.55 -7.48
N LEU A 35 1.89 -17.95 -8.55
CA LEU A 35 2.48 -18.70 -9.67
C LEU A 35 3.80 -19.38 -9.31
N VAL A 36 4.64 -18.74 -8.50
CA VAL A 36 5.95 -19.27 -8.11
C VAL A 36 5.82 -20.37 -7.06
N LEU A 37 4.96 -20.19 -6.07
CA LEU A 37 4.78 -21.17 -5.00
C LEU A 37 3.88 -22.33 -5.43
N SER A 38 2.93 -22.11 -6.35
CA SER A 38 2.05 -23.13 -6.92
C SER A 38 1.52 -24.13 -5.87
N PRO A 39 0.88 -23.66 -4.78
CA PRO A 39 0.46 -24.50 -3.66
C PRO A 39 -0.53 -25.58 -4.13
N GLN A 40 -0.33 -26.82 -3.67
CA GLN A 40 -1.18 -27.97 -4.05
C GLN A 40 -2.02 -28.50 -2.89
N SER A 41 -1.59 -28.28 -1.65
CA SER A 41 -2.31 -28.67 -0.43
C SER A 41 -2.70 -27.46 0.44
N CYS A 42 -3.65 -27.64 1.36
CA CYS A 42 -4.08 -26.59 2.28
C CYS A 42 -2.92 -26.03 3.14
N ALA A 43 -1.96 -26.89 3.51
CA ALA A 43 -0.77 -26.47 4.24
C ALA A 43 0.12 -25.55 3.38
N ASP A 44 0.32 -25.88 2.10
CA ASP A 44 1.10 -25.05 1.17
C ASP A 44 0.44 -23.69 0.90
N TYR A 45 -0.90 -23.64 0.91
CA TYR A 45 -1.62 -22.36 0.86
C TYR A 45 -1.31 -21.51 2.08
N GLY A 46 -1.28 -22.09 3.29
CA GLY A 46 -0.91 -21.37 4.52
C GLY A 46 0.48 -20.71 4.41
N ASP A 47 1.47 -21.45 3.92
CA ASP A 47 2.83 -20.93 3.73
C ASP A 47 2.88 -19.86 2.63
N ALA A 48 2.17 -20.08 1.52
CA ALA A 48 2.06 -19.10 0.44
C ALA A 48 1.40 -17.79 0.91
N LEU A 49 0.42 -17.88 1.80
CA LEU A 49 -0.23 -16.71 2.41
C LEU A 49 0.71 -15.94 3.33
N LEU A 50 1.52 -16.62 4.15
CA LEU A 50 2.53 -15.96 4.98
C LEU A 50 3.54 -15.19 4.14
N VAL A 51 4.02 -15.80 3.05
CA VAL A 51 4.92 -15.13 2.09
C VAL A 51 4.22 -13.92 1.45
N LEU A 52 2.99 -14.09 0.97
CA LEU A 52 2.19 -13.02 0.38
C LEU A 52 2.05 -11.83 1.33
N TRP A 53 1.69 -12.10 2.59
CA TRP A 53 1.52 -11.07 3.62
C TRP A 53 2.82 -10.31 3.88
N GLY A 54 3.94 -11.04 4.02
CA GLY A 54 5.25 -10.43 4.20
C GLY A 54 5.61 -9.49 3.05
N VAL A 55 5.47 -9.95 1.80
CA VAL A 55 5.84 -9.15 0.63
C VAL A 55 4.91 -7.95 0.46
N VAL A 56 3.59 -8.13 0.63
CA VAL A 56 2.62 -7.02 0.53
C VAL A 56 2.85 -6.00 1.64
N GLY A 57 3.14 -6.44 2.87
CA GLY A 57 3.48 -5.56 3.99
C GLY A 57 4.72 -4.71 3.71
N VAL A 58 5.79 -5.32 3.19
CA VAL A 58 7.01 -4.60 2.77
C VAL A 58 6.69 -3.58 1.68
N LEU A 59 5.88 -3.95 0.68
CA LEU A 59 5.50 -3.03 -0.40
C LEU A 59 4.74 -1.81 0.12
N HIS A 60 3.84 -2.00 1.10
CA HIS A 60 3.09 -0.91 1.72
C HIS A 60 3.99 0.02 2.56
N LEU A 61 4.98 -0.54 3.26
CA LEU A 61 5.99 0.24 3.98
C LEU A 61 6.85 1.09 3.04
N VAL A 62 7.35 0.48 1.96
CA VAL A 62 8.14 1.20 0.93
C VAL A 62 7.31 2.32 0.33
N SER A 63 6.06 2.05 -0.01
CA SER A 63 5.15 3.05 -0.57
C SER A 63 4.90 4.22 0.39
N THR A 64 4.69 3.93 1.68
CA THR A 64 4.53 4.96 2.71
C THR A 64 5.80 5.81 2.86
N ALA A 65 6.98 5.19 2.81
CA ALA A 65 8.26 5.90 2.86
C ALA A 65 8.45 6.82 1.64
N VAL A 66 8.14 6.33 0.44
CA VAL A 66 8.18 7.12 -0.81
C VAL A 66 7.26 8.33 -0.71
N LEU A 67 6.01 8.13 -0.27
CA LEU A 67 5.10 9.24 -0.06
C LEU A 67 5.62 10.21 1.00
N GLY A 68 6.23 9.72 2.09
CA GLY A 68 6.85 10.56 3.12
C GLY A 68 7.92 11.50 2.57
N VAL A 69 8.77 11.00 1.66
CA VAL A 69 9.79 11.82 0.97
C VAL A 69 9.13 12.90 0.10
N PHE A 70 8.06 12.56 -0.63
CA PHE A 70 7.35 13.54 -1.46
C PHE A 70 6.54 14.55 -0.64
N ALA A 71 5.88 14.10 0.44
CA ALA A 71 5.14 14.95 1.36
C ALA A 71 6.04 16.02 1.97
N TRP A 72 7.30 15.67 2.25
CA TRP A 72 8.32 16.61 2.72
C TRP A 72 8.60 17.75 1.72
N ARG A 73 8.51 17.48 0.42
CA ARG A 73 8.72 18.48 -0.64
C ARG A 73 7.49 19.35 -0.92
N VAL A 74 6.29 18.84 -0.62
CA VAL A 74 5.03 19.51 -0.99
C VAL A 74 4.44 20.32 0.17
N ALA A 75 4.41 19.76 1.40
CA ALA A 75 3.87 20.48 2.54
C ALA A 75 4.92 21.39 3.19
N GLN A 76 4.47 22.60 3.55
CA GLN A 76 5.33 23.59 4.22
C GLN A 76 5.35 23.44 5.74
N SER A 77 4.29 22.88 6.34
CA SER A 77 4.19 22.68 7.79
C SER A 77 4.52 21.23 8.18
N VAL A 78 5.18 21.06 9.32
CA VAL A 78 5.48 19.73 9.90
C VAL A 78 4.17 18.97 10.20
N LEU A 79 3.17 19.67 10.73
CA LEU A 79 1.86 19.08 11.02
C LEU A 79 1.15 18.58 9.76
N GLY A 80 1.24 19.33 8.64
CA GLY A 80 0.67 18.91 7.36
C GLY A 80 1.39 17.69 6.76
N ARG A 81 2.70 17.59 6.93
CA ARG A 81 3.49 16.41 6.51
C ARG A 81 3.09 15.16 7.29
N LEU A 82 3.06 15.27 8.62
CA LEU A 82 2.66 14.16 9.49
C LEU A 82 1.21 13.75 9.24
N GLY A 83 0.31 14.72 9.02
CA GLY A 83 -1.08 14.46 8.68
C GLY A 83 -1.23 13.66 7.38
N MET A 84 -0.53 14.05 6.30
CA MET A 84 -0.58 13.33 5.03
C MET A 84 0.00 11.92 5.12
N VAL A 85 1.19 11.77 5.73
CA VAL A 85 1.85 10.48 5.87
C VAL A 85 1.04 9.57 6.78
N GLY A 86 0.52 10.09 7.89
CA GLY A 86 -0.32 9.34 8.82
C GLY A 86 -1.62 8.88 8.19
N ALA A 87 -2.33 9.76 7.46
CA ALA A 87 -3.54 9.40 6.75
C ALA A 87 -3.27 8.32 5.68
N TYR A 88 -2.16 8.44 4.94
CA TYR A 88 -1.76 7.43 3.97
C TYR A 88 -1.41 6.10 4.62
N ALA A 89 -0.59 6.11 5.66
CA ALA A 89 -0.21 4.90 6.39
C ALA A 89 -1.43 4.18 6.95
N LEU A 90 -2.41 4.92 7.49
CA LEU A 90 -3.67 4.37 7.97
C LEU A 90 -4.48 3.74 6.83
N LEU A 91 -4.59 4.43 5.69
CA LEU A 91 -5.27 3.89 4.51
C LEU A 91 -4.60 2.61 4.02
N MET A 92 -3.27 2.60 3.94
CA MET A 92 -2.48 1.43 3.55
C MET A 92 -2.64 0.27 4.52
N LEU A 93 -2.73 0.55 5.83
CA LEU A 93 -3.02 -0.47 6.84
C LEU A 93 -4.41 -1.09 6.65
N ILE A 94 -5.44 -0.27 6.39
CA ILE A 94 -6.80 -0.74 6.12
C ILE A 94 -6.81 -1.63 4.87
N THR A 95 -6.14 -1.20 3.80
CA THR A 95 -6.03 -1.97 2.55
C THR A 95 -5.30 -3.29 2.77
N TYR A 96 -4.20 -3.27 3.53
CA TYR A 96 -3.46 -4.48 3.90
C TYR A 96 -4.35 -5.47 4.66
N LEU A 97 -5.09 -5.00 5.68
CA LEU A 97 -6.01 -5.84 6.43
C LEU A 97 -7.12 -6.40 5.52
N PHE A 98 -7.69 -5.57 4.64
CA PHE A 98 -8.72 -6.02 3.70
C PHE A 98 -8.22 -7.15 2.78
N PHE A 99 -7.01 -6.99 2.23
CA PHE A 99 -6.37 -8.04 1.44
C PHE A 99 -6.12 -9.30 2.28
N ALA A 100 -5.54 -9.15 3.48
CA ALA A 100 -5.29 -10.24 4.41
C ALA A 100 -6.56 -11.06 4.72
N PHE A 101 -7.68 -10.39 5.04
CA PHE A 101 -8.95 -11.06 5.34
C PHE A 101 -9.61 -11.67 4.10
N THR A 102 -9.64 -10.95 2.98
CA THR A 102 -10.26 -11.44 1.74
C THR A 102 -9.57 -12.69 1.23
N VAL A 103 -8.24 -12.71 1.35
CA VAL A 103 -7.40 -13.84 0.96
C VAL A 103 -7.64 -15.04 1.91
N LEU A 104 -7.71 -14.83 3.23
CA LEU A 104 -8.08 -15.87 4.20
C LEU A 104 -9.45 -16.49 3.90
N VAL A 105 -10.45 -15.68 3.54
CA VAL A 105 -11.79 -16.15 3.18
C VAL A 105 -11.81 -16.84 1.81
N GLY A 106 -11.01 -16.36 0.85
CA GLY A 106 -10.94 -16.92 -0.50
C GLY A 106 -10.28 -18.30 -0.54
N PHE A 107 -9.28 -18.53 0.31
CA PHE A 107 -8.60 -19.81 0.47
C PHE A 107 -9.17 -20.60 1.64
N ASN A 108 -10.51 -20.56 1.83
CA ASN A 108 -11.20 -21.35 2.84
C ASN A 108 -11.09 -22.84 2.47
N CYS A 109 -9.92 -23.36 2.82
CA CYS A 109 -9.42 -24.70 2.76
C CYS A 109 -9.51 -25.31 4.16
#